data_AF-F8F053-F1
#
_entry.id   AF-F8F053-F1
#
_cell.length_a   1.000
_cell.length_b   1.000
_cell.length_c   1.000
_cell.angle_alpha   90.00
_cell.angle_beta   90.00
_cell.angle_gamma   90.00
#
_symmetry.space_group_name_H-M   'P 1'
#
loop_
_entity.id
_entity.type
_entity.pdbx_description
1 polymer ?
#
loop_
_entity_poly.entity_id
_entity_poly.type
_entity_poly.pdbx_seq_one_letter_code
_entity_poly.pdbx_strand_id
1 'polypeptide(L)'
;MPLLNYQLSCLRTEEPSLYRCIGSIEAVNDKGFLWVRNEDVTVAVSMNWAQIFLVPPEGSQDGFLQRLQWTRFPLVFEDSKVYILGPYCTNLEGSYFCSTKDEPLIVLLFDGDEQDVIFRVMKAARQPNEYWNSITSYSLALGMLSQLLITMCYSGRPALRFFVLVALTAAFIPILPLLPPGVLFTSIYRRWWRKARQYRSNRDIYELQKQIPPLHHVDYVAESLIGKDIQFYQNRSLLLVLYAVIAVGFGIMVNMIIVFFVLQNLFL
;
A
#
# COMPACT_ATOMS: atom_id res chain seq x y z
N MET A 1 -12.44 17.37 -9.24
CA MET A 1 -12.46 18.39 -8.18
C MET A 1 -11.74 19.63 -8.68
N PRO A 2 -12.31 20.83 -8.48
CA PRO A 2 -11.70 22.08 -8.92
C PRO A 2 -10.40 22.37 -8.15
N LEU A 3 -9.41 22.94 -8.84
CA LEU A 3 -8.22 23.50 -8.21
C LEU A 3 -8.63 24.79 -7.48
N LEU A 4 -8.26 24.91 -6.21
CA LEU A 4 -8.51 26.12 -5.45
C LEU A 4 -7.65 27.25 -6.02
N ASN A 5 -8.31 28.26 -6.57
CA ASN A 5 -7.68 29.50 -7.04
C ASN A 5 -8.11 30.67 -6.14
N TYR A 6 -7.51 31.84 -6.34
CA TYR A 6 -7.82 33.04 -5.55
C TYR A 6 -9.32 33.37 -5.55
N GLN A 7 -9.96 33.34 -6.72
CA GLN A 7 -11.38 33.65 -6.85
C GLN A 7 -12.26 32.71 -6.03
N LEU A 8 -12.00 31.41 -6.09
CA LEU A 8 -12.71 30.38 -5.33
C LEU A 8 -12.41 30.48 -3.83
N SER A 9 -11.19 30.87 -3.45
CA SER A 9 -10.81 31.05 -2.04
C SER A 9 -11.57 32.21 -1.38
N CYS A 10 -11.98 33.22 -2.15
CA CYS A 10 -12.76 34.35 -1.67
C CYS A 10 -14.27 34.05 -1.57
N LEU A 11 -14.75 32.97 -2.20
CA LEU A 11 -16.16 32.59 -2.11
C LEU A 11 -16.44 32.02 -0.72
N ARG A 12 -17.25 32.74 0.05
CA ARG A 12 -17.78 32.23 1.33
C ARG A 12 -18.95 31.32 1.03
N THR A 13 -18.73 30.02 1.06
CA THR A 13 -19.80 29.02 1.09
C THR A 13 -20.07 28.64 2.54
N GLU A 14 -21.35 28.59 2.91
CA GLU A 14 -21.77 28.10 4.24
C GLU A 14 -21.54 26.59 4.38
N GLU A 15 -21.63 25.87 3.26
CA GLU A 15 -21.33 24.44 3.19
C GLU A 15 -19.88 24.18 2.77
N PRO A 16 -19.21 23.20 3.40
CA PRO A 16 -17.87 22.80 3.00
C PRO A 16 -17.93 22.14 1.63
N SER A 17 -17.10 22.62 0.71
CA SER A 17 -17.01 22.08 -0.65
C SER A 17 -15.64 21.50 -0.93
N LEU A 18 -15.60 20.47 -1.79
CA LEU A 18 -14.39 19.72 -2.08
C LEU A 18 -13.49 20.43 -3.08
N TYR A 19 -12.28 20.77 -2.64
CA TYR A 19 -11.25 21.35 -3.49
C TYR A 19 -9.96 20.53 -3.44
N ARG A 20 -9.09 20.81 -4.41
CA ARG A 20 -7.69 20.40 -4.37
C ARG A 20 -6.78 21.62 -4.38
N CYS A 21 -5.65 21.54 -3.70
CA CYS A 21 -4.61 22.56 -3.72
C CYS A 21 -3.25 21.87 -3.91
N ILE A 22 -2.39 22.45 -4.75
CA ILE A 22 -1.01 22.01 -4.94
C ILE A 22 -0.14 23.21 -4.61
N GLY A 23 0.92 23.00 -3.84
CA GLY A 23 1.80 24.09 -3.45
C GLY A 23 2.98 23.62 -2.62
N SER A 24 3.67 24.58 -2.02
CA SER A 24 4.83 24.38 -1.15
C SER A 24 4.50 24.69 0.30
N ILE A 25 5.09 23.96 1.24
CA ILE A 25 4.97 24.27 2.67
C ILE A 25 5.71 25.57 2.94
N GLU A 26 4.99 26.56 3.45
CA GLU A 26 5.54 27.86 3.84
C GLU A 26 5.83 27.90 5.34
N ALA A 27 4.89 27.45 6.16
CA ALA A 27 5.04 27.48 7.61
C ALA A 27 4.18 26.41 8.31
N VAL A 28 4.63 26.00 9.49
CA VAL A 28 3.88 25.14 10.41
C VAL A 28 3.60 25.93 11.69
N ASN A 29 2.33 25.97 12.11
CA ASN A 29 1.92 26.63 13.35
C ASN A 29 1.70 25.60 14.46
N ASP A 30 2.14 25.91 15.68
CA ASP A 30 1.92 25.12 16.90
C ASP A 30 0.44 24.80 17.17
N LYS A 31 -0.48 25.60 16.64
CA LYS A 31 -1.94 25.37 16.70
C LYS A 31 -2.44 24.25 15.78
N GLY A 32 -1.56 23.52 15.10
CA GLY A 32 -1.93 22.41 14.21
C GLY A 32 -2.39 22.86 12.82
N PHE A 33 -1.94 24.03 12.37
CA PHE A 33 -2.18 24.52 11.01
C PHE A 33 -0.91 24.42 10.18
N LEU A 34 -1.06 23.96 8.95
CA LEU A 34 -0.04 23.96 7.91
C LEU A 34 -0.40 25.06 6.90
N TRP A 35 0.52 25.99 6.66
CA TRP A 35 0.36 27.03 5.65
C TRP A 35 1.01 26.56 4.36
N VAL A 36 0.22 26.51 3.29
CA VAL A 36 0.66 26.06 1.97
C VAL A 36 0.50 27.19 0.98
N ARG A 37 1.60 27.53 0.32
CA ARG A 37 1.67 28.56 -0.71
C ARG A 37 1.52 27.91 -2.08
N ASN A 38 0.45 28.27 -2.77
CA ASN A 38 0.23 28.07 -4.19
C ASN A 38 0.53 29.41 -4.90
N GLU A 39 0.86 29.39 -6.19
CA GLU A 39 1.41 30.52 -6.98
C GLU A 39 0.84 31.90 -6.58
N ASP A 40 -0.49 32.00 -6.47
CA ASP A 40 -1.19 33.25 -6.16
C ASP A 40 -1.87 33.30 -4.78
N VAL A 41 -1.84 32.22 -3.99
CA VAL A 41 -2.63 32.09 -2.75
C VAL A 41 -1.89 31.28 -1.69
N THR A 42 -1.81 31.84 -0.48
CA THR A 42 -1.46 31.06 0.71
C THR A 42 -2.73 30.59 1.41
N VAL A 43 -2.81 29.29 1.66
CA VAL A 43 -3.99 28.64 2.25
C VAL A 43 -3.62 27.96 3.55
N ALA A 44 -4.46 28.15 4.58
CA ALA A 44 -4.34 27.44 5.83
C ALA A 44 -4.96 26.04 5.72
N VAL A 45 -4.30 25.05 6.31
CA VAL A 45 -4.72 23.64 6.31
C VAL A 45 -4.74 23.16 7.75
N SER A 46 -5.93 22.81 8.24
CA SER A 46 -6.08 22.24 9.57
C SER A 46 -5.64 20.78 9.55
N MET A 47 -4.60 20.46 10.30
CA MET A 47 -4.02 19.11 10.34
C MET A 47 -4.74 18.20 11.34
N ASN A 48 -5.76 18.72 12.03
CA ASN A 48 -6.62 17.96 12.91
C ASN A 48 -7.38 16.90 12.12
N TRP A 49 -7.15 15.63 12.46
CA TRP A 49 -7.72 14.46 11.79
C TRP A 49 -7.31 14.27 10.31
N ALA A 50 -6.36 15.06 9.82
CA ALA A 50 -5.83 14.92 8.47
C ALA A 50 -5.09 13.59 8.29
N GLN A 51 -5.27 12.99 7.12
CA GLN A 51 -4.54 11.80 6.70
C GLN A 51 -3.34 12.22 5.87
N ILE A 52 -2.15 12.13 6.47
CA ILE A 52 -0.91 12.54 5.85
C ILE A 52 -0.24 11.32 5.23
N PHE A 53 0.15 11.39 3.97
CA PHE A 53 0.90 10.35 3.29
C PHE A 53 2.14 10.92 2.61
N LEU A 54 3.25 10.17 2.70
CA LEU A 54 4.45 10.42 1.93
C LEU A 54 4.38 9.60 0.64
N VAL A 55 4.45 10.29 -0.50
CA VAL A 55 4.50 9.69 -1.83
C VAL A 55 5.94 9.23 -2.08
N PRO A 56 6.16 8.00 -2.59
CA PRO A 56 7.50 7.54 -2.88
C PRO A 56 8.17 8.42 -3.96
N PRO A 57 9.50 8.54 -3.92
CA PRO A 57 10.24 9.34 -4.89
C PRO A 57 10.05 8.79 -6.30
N GLU A 58 10.25 9.67 -7.28
CA GLU A 58 10.16 9.32 -8.69
C GLU A 58 11.13 8.18 -9.05
N GLY A 59 10.71 7.29 -9.96
CA GLY A 59 11.49 6.09 -10.32
C GLY A 59 11.44 4.94 -9.32
N SER A 60 10.87 5.12 -8.12
CA SER A 60 10.70 4.02 -7.15
C SER A 60 9.72 2.96 -7.68
N GLN A 61 10.23 1.75 -7.93
CA GLN A 61 9.40 0.64 -8.44
C GLN A 61 8.63 -0.10 -7.34
N ASP A 62 9.14 -0.07 -6.11
CA ASP A 62 8.65 -0.82 -4.95
C ASP A 62 8.16 0.10 -3.81
N GLY A 63 8.05 1.41 -4.06
CA GLY A 63 7.55 2.38 -3.10
C GLY A 63 6.11 2.12 -2.69
N PHE A 64 5.80 2.37 -1.42
CA PHE A 64 4.45 2.32 -0.86
C PHE A 64 4.11 3.68 -0.26
N LEU A 65 2.82 4.02 -0.22
CA LEU A 65 2.38 5.21 0.51
C LEU A 65 2.65 5.01 1.99
N GLN A 66 3.49 5.86 2.57
CA GLN A 66 3.78 5.82 3.98
C GLN A 66 2.86 6.80 4.70
N ARG A 67 1.97 6.29 5.55
CA ARG A 67 1.16 7.15 6.42
C ARG A 67 2.04 7.81 7.46
N LEU A 68 1.96 9.13 7.55
CA LEU A 68 2.64 9.93 8.56
C LEU A 68 1.65 10.35 9.64
N GLN A 69 2.16 10.42 10.88
CA GLN A 69 1.43 11.02 11.99
C GLN A 69 1.85 12.48 12.12
N TRP A 70 0.91 13.37 12.40
CA TRP A 70 1.19 14.81 12.60
C TRP A 70 2.28 15.06 13.66
N THR A 71 2.32 14.26 14.73
CA THR A 71 3.35 14.34 15.77
C THR A 71 4.78 14.10 15.27
N ARG A 72 4.94 13.43 14.11
CA ARG A 72 6.21 13.17 13.44
C ARG A 72 6.44 14.09 12.23
N PHE A 73 5.50 14.99 11.96
CA PHE A 73 5.56 15.97 10.88
C PHE A 73 6.60 17.10 11.06
N PRO A 74 7.06 17.52 12.26
CA PRO A 74 7.97 18.67 12.36
C PRO A 74 9.39 18.46 11.79
N LEU A 75 9.62 17.37 11.05
CA LEU A 75 10.84 17.11 10.27
C LEU A 75 10.66 17.38 8.75
N VAL A 76 9.46 17.80 8.32
CA VAL A 76 9.19 18.12 6.91
C VAL A 76 9.73 19.51 6.61
N PHE A 77 10.62 19.60 5.62
CA PHE A 77 11.38 20.79 5.27
C PHE A 77 10.50 21.88 4.67
N GLU A 78 10.85 23.14 4.93
CA GLU A 78 10.38 24.29 4.15
C GLU A 78 10.56 24.01 2.64
N ASP A 79 9.65 24.51 1.82
CA ASP A 79 9.59 24.29 0.37
C ASP A 79 9.26 22.86 -0.11
N SER A 80 8.95 21.92 0.80
CA SER A 80 8.44 20.60 0.38
C SER A 80 7.11 20.75 -0.37
N LYS A 81 6.94 20.04 -1.49
CA LYS A 81 5.69 20.08 -2.26
C LYS A 81 4.60 19.24 -1.60
N VAL A 82 3.38 19.76 -1.64
CA VAL A 82 2.21 19.15 -1.03
C VAL A 82 1.02 19.19 -1.98
N TYR A 83 0.30 18.08 -2.02
CA TYR A 83 -0.99 17.97 -2.69
C TYR A 83 -2.06 17.75 -1.62
N ILE A 84 -2.99 18.69 -1.51
CA ILE A 84 -4.08 18.69 -0.54
C ILE A 84 -5.37 18.37 -1.25
N LEU A 85 -6.16 17.48 -0.68
CA LEU A 85 -7.47 17.10 -1.17
C LEU A 85 -8.45 17.02 -0.01
N GLY A 86 -9.53 17.79 -0.09
CA GLY A 86 -10.58 17.68 0.90
C GLY A 86 -11.49 18.90 0.98
N PRO A 87 -12.34 18.93 2.02
CA PRO A 87 -13.27 20.02 2.24
C PRO A 87 -12.55 21.34 2.56
N TYR A 88 -13.08 22.43 2.01
CA TYR A 88 -12.66 23.79 2.31
C TYR A 88 -13.73 24.45 3.17
N CYS A 89 -13.41 24.69 4.44
CA CYS A 89 -14.31 25.30 5.43
C CYS A 89 -14.06 26.80 5.50
N THR A 90 -15.11 27.57 5.78
CA THR A 90 -15.00 29.00 6.08
C THR A 90 -15.58 29.29 7.47
N ASN A 91 -14.77 29.89 8.34
CA ASN A 91 -15.19 30.38 9.65
C ASN A 91 -15.01 31.91 9.75
N LEU A 92 -15.38 32.47 10.91
CA LEU A 92 -15.19 33.90 11.21
C LEU A 92 -13.72 34.36 11.12
N GLU A 93 -12.77 33.47 11.43
CA GLU A 93 -11.32 33.76 11.41
C GLU A 93 -10.68 33.64 10.02
N GLY A 94 -11.39 33.04 9.06
CA GLY A 94 -10.88 32.80 7.71
C GLY A 94 -11.30 31.46 7.12
N SER A 95 -10.84 31.21 5.90
CA SER A 95 -11.10 29.97 5.17
C SER A 95 -9.87 29.05 5.21
N TYR A 96 -10.11 27.76 5.37
CA TYR A 96 -9.05 26.76 5.54
C TYR A 96 -9.52 25.37 5.10
N PHE A 97 -8.58 24.52 4.70
CA PHE A 97 -8.84 23.10 4.48
C PHE A 97 -9.08 22.38 5.80
N CYS A 98 -10.15 21.60 5.88
CA CYS A 98 -10.63 20.95 7.10
C CYS A 98 -10.95 19.49 6.84
N SER A 99 -10.79 18.63 7.86
CA SER A 99 -11.34 17.27 7.84
C SER A 99 -12.74 17.29 8.43
N THR A 100 -13.72 16.71 7.73
CA THR A 100 -15.07 16.48 8.28
C THR A 100 -15.21 15.00 8.70
N LYS A 101 -16.35 14.65 9.32
CA LYS A 101 -16.62 13.25 9.70
C LYS A 101 -16.84 12.35 8.50
N ASP A 102 -17.47 12.89 7.46
CA ASP A 102 -17.83 12.15 6.25
C ASP A 102 -16.73 12.22 5.19
N GLU A 103 -15.98 13.33 5.15
CA GLU A 103 -14.94 13.57 4.15
C GLU A 103 -13.59 13.90 4.82
N PRO A 104 -12.65 12.93 4.85
CA PRO A 104 -11.35 13.14 5.46
C PRO A 104 -10.49 14.06 4.60
N LEU A 105 -9.73 14.94 5.26
CA LEU A 105 -8.69 15.73 4.59
C LEU A 105 -7.47 14.84 4.30
N ILE A 106 -7.06 14.78 3.04
CA ILE A 106 -5.88 14.03 2.59
C ILE A 106 -4.78 15.02 2.23
N VAL A 107 -3.58 14.79 2.79
CA VAL A 107 -2.39 15.59 2.54
C VAL A 107 -1.30 14.66 2.04
N LEU A 108 -0.82 14.89 0.83
CA LEU A 108 0.22 14.10 0.18
C LEU A 108 1.49 14.93 0.10
N LEU A 109 2.56 14.46 0.72
CA LEU A 109 3.91 15.03 0.59
C LEU A 109 4.60 14.32 -0.57
N PHE A 110 5.17 15.06 -1.51
CA PHE A 110 5.81 14.46 -2.68
C PHE A 110 7.00 15.28 -3.16
N ASP A 111 7.91 14.61 -3.85
CA ASP A 111 9.01 15.23 -4.59
C ASP A 111 8.82 15.04 -6.09
N GLY A 112 9.41 15.89 -6.93
CA GLY A 112 9.38 15.76 -8.39
C GLY A 112 8.21 16.49 -9.07
N ASP A 113 7.79 15.98 -10.23
CA ASP A 113 6.75 16.61 -11.05
C ASP A 113 5.33 16.39 -10.47
N GLU A 114 4.50 17.43 -10.59
CA GLU A 114 3.15 17.51 -10.06
C GLU A 114 2.16 16.66 -10.87
N GLN A 115 2.40 16.55 -12.18
CA GLN A 115 1.55 15.77 -13.09
C GLN A 115 1.61 14.27 -12.76
N ASP A 116 2.77 13.81 -12.31
CA ASP A 116 3.04 12.41 -11.98
C ASP A 116 2.55 11.98 -10.60
N VAL A 117 2.21 12.93 -9.72
CA VAL A 117 1.86 12.63 -8.32
C VAL A 117 0.68 11.68 -8.25
N ILE A 118 -0.38 11.96 -9.01
CA ILE A 118 -1.61 11.13 -8.98
C ILE A 118 -1.28 9.70 -9.43
N PHE A 119 -0.51 9.52 -10.50
CA PHE A 119 -0.13 8.20 -10.98
C PHE A 119 0.78 7.46 -9.99
N ARG A 120 1.73 8.15 -9.37
CA ARG A 120 2.61 7.59 -8.34
C ARG A 120 1.81 7.17 -7.10
N VAL A 121 0.88 8.00 -6.66
CA VAL A 121 -0.03 7.72 -5.55
C VAL A 121 -0.87 6.49 -5.88
N MET A 122 -1.49 6.42 -7.06
CA MET A 122 -2.28 5.27 -7.48
C MET A 122 -1.46 3.97 -7.50
N LYS A 123 -0.21 4.04 -7.99
CA LYS A 123 0.71 2.90 -8.00
C LYS A 123 1.12 2.47 -6.59
N ALA A 124 1.39 3.44 -5.71
CA ALA A 124 1.87 3.22 -4.35
C ALA A 124 0.75 2.94 -3.32
N ALA A 125 -0.50 3.26 -3.66
CA ALA A 125 -1.66 3.05 -2.81
C ALA A 125 -2.02 1.57 -2.67
N ARG A 126 -1.64 0.73 -3.64
CA ARG A 126 -1.82 -0.71 -3.51
C ARG A 126 -0.93 -1.27 -2.41
N GLN A 127 -1.55 -1.95 -1.46
CA GLN A 127 -0.82 -2.63 -0.39
C GLN A 127 0.21 -3.61 -0.96
N PRO A 128 1.42 -3.68 -0.38
CA PRO A 128 2.43 -4.62 -0.83
C PRO A 128 1.97 -6.08 -0.80
N ASN A 129 1.14 -6.43 0.18
CA ASN A 129 0.59 -7.77 0.32
C ASN A 129 -0.90 -7.71 0.64
N GLU A 130 -1.74 -7.74 -0.40
CA GLU A 130 -3.20 -7.69 -0.29
C GLU A 130 -3.78 -8.88 0.52
N TYR A 131 -3.04 -9.99 0.64
CA TYR A 131 -3.49 -11.19 1.33
C TYR A 131 -2.96 -11.30 2.76
N TRP A 132 -2.07 -10.40 3.19
CA TRP A 132 -1.55 -10.39 4.55
C TRP A 132 -2.33 -9.38 5.38
N ASN A 133 -3.34 -9.86 6.08
CA ASN A 133 -4.06 -9.05 7.05
C ASN A 133 -3.43 -9.19 8.44
N SER A 134 -3.78 -8.29 9.37
CA SER A 134 -3.28 -8.33 10.76
C SER A 134 -3.65 -9.65 11.48
N ILE A 135 -4.70 -10.34 11.04
CA ILE A 135 -5.19 -11.59 11.62
C ILE A 135 -4.29 -12.78 11.22
N THR A 136 -3.65 -12.72 10.06
CA THR A 136 -2.89 -13.83 9.47
C THR A 136 -1.80 -14.33 10.41
N SER A 137 -1.06 -13.41 11.06
CA SER A 137 -0.01 -13.76 12.01
C SER A 137 -0.57 -14.51 13.23
N TYR A 138 -1.73 -14.10 13.75
CA TYR A 138 -2.38 -14.78 14.88
C TYR A 138 -2.90 -16.16 14.48
N SER A 139 -3.52 -16.27 13.30
CA SER A 139 -3.99 -17.57 12.77
C SER A 139 -2.84 -18.56 12.58
N LEU A 140 -1.69 -18.11 12.07
CA LEU A 140 -0.48 -18.95 11.94
C LEU A 140 0.06 -19.39 13.30
N ALA A 141 0.12 -18.49 14.29
CA ALA A 141 0.59 -18.81 15.63
C ALA A 141 -0.33 -19.82 16.34
N LEU A 142 -1.64 -19.62 16.28
CA LEU A 142 -2.63 -20.55 16.83
C LEU A 142 -2.62 -21.90 16.11
N GLY A 143 -2.44 -21.89 14.78
CA GLY A 143 -2.25 -23.10 13.99
C GLY A 143 -1.03 -23.89 14.46
N MET A 144 0.13 -23.24 14.58
CA MET A 144 1.36 -23.85 15.09
C MET A 144 1.16 -24.42 16.50
N LEU A 145 0.57 -23.65 17.41
CA LEU A 145 0.32 -24.08 18.79
C LEU A 145 -0.59 -25.32 18.83
N SER A 146 -1.67 -25.33 18.05
CA SER A 146 -2.60 -26.47 18.02
C SER A 146 -1.92 -27.75 17.50
N GLN A 147 -1.06 -27.66 16.48
CA GLN A 147 -0.29 -28.80 15.98
C GLN A 147 0.73 -29.32 17.01
N LEU A 148 1.37 -28.43 17.78
CA LEU A 148 2.27 -28.82 18.87
C LEU A 148 1.52 -29.52 20.01
N LEU A 149 0.34 -29.03 20.40
CA LEU A 149 -0.49 -29.68 21.41
C LEU A 149 -0.95 -31.09 20.97
N ILE A 150 -1.36 -31.24 19.72
CA ILE A 150 -1.68 -32.56 19.14
C ILE A 150 -0.46 -33.49 19.23
N THR A 151 0.71 -32.99 18.82
CA THR A 151 1.97 -33.75 18.89
C THR A 151 2.26 -34.20 20.33
N MET A 152 2.13 -33.29 21.31
CA MET A 152 2.36 -33.58 22.72
C MET A 152 1.39 -34.63 23.28
N CYS A 153 0.09 -34.51 22.98
CA CYS A 153 -0.95 -35.42 23.47
C CYS A 153 -0.83 -36.85 22.91
N TYR A 154 -0.33 -37.00 21.68
CA TYR A 154 -0.31 -38.29 20.98
C TYR A 154 1.07 -38.94 20.87
N SER A 155 2.16 -38.27 21.26
CA SER A 155 3.54 -38.79 21.15
C SER A 155 3.78 -40.11 21.88
N GLY A 156 3.09 -40.37 22.99
CA GLY A 156 3.22 -41.61 23.77
C GLY A 156 2.55 -42.85 23.16
N ARG A 157 1.81 -42.71 22.04
CA ARG A 157 1.04 -43.83 21.44
C ARG A 157 1.69 -44.31 20.15
N PRO A 158 2.28 -45.52 20.10
CA PRO A 158 3.00 -46.01 18.92
C PRO A 158 2.10 -46.15 17.68
N ALA A 159 0.81 -46.47 17.88
CA ALA A 159 -0.17 -46.57 16.79
C ALA A 159 -0.45 -45.24 16.07
N LEU A 160 -0.15 -44.09 16.69
CA LEU A 160 -0.44 -42.75 16.15
C LEU A 160 0.81 -42.00 15.68
N ARG A 161 1.96 -42.67 15.61
CA ARG A 161 3.25 -42.04 15.22
C ARG A 161 3.17 -41.28 13.91
N PHE A 162 2.48 -41.82 12.90
CA PHE A 162 2.33 -41.15 11.61
C PHE A 162 1.62 -39.79 11.74
N PHE A 163 0.52 -39.72 12.49
CA PHE A 163 -0.22 -38.47 12.71
C PHE A 163 0.59 -37.45 13.53
N VAL A 164 1.38 -37.93 14.50
CA VAL A 164 2.31 -37.10 15.27
C VAL A 164 3.37 -36.49 14.34
N LEU A 165 3.94 -37.26 13.42
CA LEU A 165 4.91 -36.75 12.43
C LEU A 165 4.29 -35.71 11.49
N VAL A 166 3.06 -35.95 11.02
CA VAL A 166 2.33 -34.99 10.17
C VAL A 166 2.05 -33.69 10.92
N ALA A 167 1.54 -33.78 12.16
CA ALA A 167 1.27 -32.62 13.00
C ALA A 167 2.55 -31.82 13.29
N LEU A 168 3.63 -32.51 13.66
CA LEU A 168 4.92 -31.88 13.91
C LEU A 168 5.48 -31.19 12.65
N THR A 169 5.38 -31.84 11.48
CA THR A 169 5.78 -31.23 10.20
C THR A 169 4.94 -29.99 9.90
N ALA A 170 3.62 -30.04 10.13
CA ALA A 170 2.72 -28.91 9.94
C ALA A 170 3.04 -27.73 10.88
N ALA A 171 3.51 -28.01 12.11
CA ALA A 171 3.94 -26.97 13.04
C ALA A 171 5.13 -26.14 12.49
N PHE A 172 5.96 -26.71 11.61
CA PHE A 172 7.08 -26.00 10.99
C PHE A 172 6.69 -25.15 9.77
N ILE A 173 5.43 -25.20 9.29
CA ILE A 173 4.97 -24.45 8.10
C ILE A 173 5.42 -22.98 8.08
N PRO A 174 5.30 -22.20 9.17
CA PRO A 174 5.73 -20.79 9.17
C PRO A 174 7.22 -20.59 8.88
N ILE A 175 8.05 -21.58 9.20
CA ILE A 175 9.51 -21.54 9.07
C ILE A 175 9.96 -22.12 7.72
N LEU A 176 9.15 -22.96 7.06
CA LEU A 176 9.51 -23.60 5.80
C LEU A 176 9.98 -22.63 4.71
N PRO A 177 9.39 -21.43 4.51
CA PRO A 177 9.89 -20.48 3.52
C PRO A 177 11.34 -20.01 3.75
N LEU A 178 11.86 -20.15 4.97
CA LEU A 178 13.22 -19.75 5.35
C LEU A 178 14.26 -20.86 5.16
N LEU A 179 13.84 -22.10 4.84
CA LEU A 179 14.76 -23.19 4.54
C LEU A 179 15.32 -23.08 3.10
N PRO A 180 16.51 -23.62 2.78
CA PRO A 180 17.23 -23.30 1.54
C PRO A 180 16.45 -23.47 0.23
N PRO A 181 15.69 -24.57 0.00
CA PRO A 181 14.81 -24.65 -1.17
C PRO A 181 13.72 -23.56 -1.12
N GLY A 182 13.17 -23.34 0.07
CA GLY A 182 12.11 -22.37 0.35
C GLY A 182 12.52 -20.92 0.08
N VAL A 183 13.75 -20.53 0.44
CA VAL A 183 14.26 -19.17 0.22
C VAL A 183 14.33 -18.86 -1.27
N LEU A 184 14.78 -19.82 -2.08
CA LEU A 184 14.85 -19.69 -3.53
C LEU A 184 13.44 -19.49 -4.12
N PHE A 185 12.49 -20.35 -3.77
CA PHE A 185 11.11 -20.24 -4.25
C PHE A 185 10.39 -18.98 -3.74
N THR A 186 10.65 -18.57 -2.50
CA THR A 186 10.14 -17.33 -1.92
C THR A 186 10.69 -16.10 -2.65
N SER A 187 11.94 -16.15 -3.09
CA SER A 187 12.55 -15.07 -3.88
C SER A 187 11.91 -14.95 -5.28
N ILE A 188 11.68 -16.09 -5.94
CA ILE A 188 10.95 -16.16 -7.22
C ILE A 188 9.53 -15.63 -7.07
N TYR A 189 8.81 -16.10 -6.03
CA TYR A 189 7.50 -15.61 -5.65
C TYR A 189 7.49 -14.08 -5.48
N ARG A 190 8.40 -13.54 -4.66
CA ARG A 190 8.49 -12.09 -4.41
C ARG A 190 8.73 -11.31 -5.69
N ARG A 191 9.49 -11.86 -6.65
CA ARG A 191 9.75 -11.22 -7.94
C ARG A 191 8.51 -11.21 -8.83
N TRP A 192 7.81 -12.33 -8.96
CA TRP A 192 6.60 -12.41 -9.77
C TRP A 192 5.43 -11.67 -9.15
N TRP A 193 5.30 -11.70 -7.82
CA TRP A 193 4.32 -10.92 -7.07
C TRP A 193 4.48 -9.41 -7.30
N ARG A 194 5.72 -8.91 -7.24
CA ARG A 194 6.02 -7.50 -7.56
C ARG A 194 5.60 -7.13 -8.98
N LYS A 195 5.95 -7.96 -9.97
CA LYS A 195 5.52 -7.74 -11.36
C LYS A 195 3.99 -7.79 -11.50
N ALA A 196 3.32 -8.75 -10.87
CA ALA A 196 1.87 -8.85 -10.91
C ALA A 196 1.20 -7.59 -10.34
N ARG A 197 1.73 -7.05 -9.23
CA ARG A 197 1.27 -5.80 -8.64
C ARG A 197 1.41 -4.62 -9.61
N GLN A 198 2.54 -4.51 -10.30
CA GLN A 198 2.77 -3.47 -11.31
C GLN A 198 1.74 -3.55 -12.46
N TYR A 199 1.39 -4.75 -12.94
CA TYR A 199 0.34 -4.88 -13.96
C TYR A 199 -1.03 -4.44 -13.44
N ARG A 200 -1.36 -4.72 -12.18
CA ARG A 200 -2.63 -4.31 -11.59
C ARG A 200 -2.69 -2.80 -11.33
N SER A 201 -1.61 -2.18 -10.86
CA SER A 201 -1.56 -0.73 -10.74
C SER A 201 -1.70 -0.04 -12.10
N ASN A 202 -1.05 -0.57 -13.14
CA ASN A 202 -1.15 0.00 -14.49
C ASN A 202 -2.57 -0.12 -15.06
N ARG A 203 -3.27 -1.22 -14.75
CA ARG A 203 -4.68 -1.38 -15.08
C ARG A 203 -5.54 -0.32 -14.40
N ASP A 204 -5.34 -0.10 -13.10
CA ASP A 204 -6.12 0.89 -12.34
C ASP A 204 -5.85 2.33 -12.85
N ILE A 205 -4.60 2.63 -13.26
CA ILE A 205 -4.23 3.88 -13.93
C ILE A 205 -4.95 4.04 -15.28
N TYR A 206 -5.00 2.98 -16.09
CA TYR A 206 -5.68 2.99 -17.37
C TYR A 206 -7.19 3.26 -17.22
N GLU A 207 -7.83 2.65 -16.22
CA GLU A 207 -9.24 2.90 -15.89
C GLU A 207 -9.48 4.37 -15.49
N LEU A 208 -8.58 4.94 -14.68
CA LEU A 208 -8.66 6.35 -14.28
C LEU A 208 -8.51 7.29 -15.48
N GLN A 209 -7.55 7.04 -16.37
CA GLN A 209 -7.34 7.85 -17.57
C GLN A 209 -8.58 7.87 -18.47
N LYS A 210 -9.32 6.76 -18.57
CA LYS A 210 -10.57 6.70 -19.33
C LYS A 210 -11.67 7.60 -18.74
N GLN A 211 -11.65 7.85 -17.43
CA GLN A 211 -12.65 8.68 -16.74
C GLN A 211 -12.31 10.17 -16.76
N ILE A 212 -11.03 10.53 -16.92
CA ILE A 212 -10.60 11.93 -16.97
C ILE A 212 -10.79 12.45 -18.40
N PRO A 213 -11.59 13.51 -18.62
CA PRO A 213 -11.77 14.08 -19.96
C PRO A 213 -10.44 14.61 -20.52
N PRO A 214 -10.24 14.57 -21.85
CA PRO A 214 -8.94 14.72 -22.53
C PRO A 214 -8.30 16.13 -22.48
N LEU A 215 -8.79 17.06 -21.64
CA LEU A 215 -8.34 18.45 -21.65
C LEU A 215 -6.91 18.68 -21.13
N HIS A 216 -6.25 17.67 -20.55
CA HIS A 216 -4.89 17.74 -20.00
C HIS A 216 -3.99 16.57 -20.41
N HIS A 217 -4.17 16.01 -21.60
CA HIS A 217 -3.19 15.08 -22.18
C HIS A 217 -1.94 15.82 -22.64
N VAL A 218 -1.11 16.27 -21.69
CA VAL A 218 0.29 16.57 -21.96
C VAL A 218 1.04 15.25 -21.82
N ASP A 219 1.40 14.65 -22.96
CA ASP A 219 2.50 13.71 -23.27
C ASP A 219 2.89 12.55 -22.33
N TYR A 220 2.24 12.37 -21.18
CA TYR A 220 2.52 11.29 -20.22
C TYR A 220 1.60 10.10 -20.43
N VAL A 221 1.40 9.70 -21.68
CA VAL A 221 1.02 8.31 -21.92
C VAL A 221 2.25 7.51 -21.58
N ALA A 222 2.32 6.97 -20.36
CA ALA A 222 3.43 6.10 -19.97
C ALA A 222 3.58 5.09 -21.10
N GLU A 223 4.67 5.16 -21.86
CA GLU A 223 4.88 4.50 -23.16
C GLU A 223 4.48 3.01 -23.13
N SER A 224 4.57 2.43 -21.93
CA SER A 224 4.06 1.13 -21.53
C SER A 224 2.57 0.82 -21.78
N LEU A 225 1.70 1.83 -21.93
CA LEU A 225 0.23 1.77 -22.09
C LEU A 225 -0.24 1.88 -23.54
N ILE A 226 0.62 2.36 -24.45
CA ILE A 226 0.27 2.54 -25.86
C ILE A 226 0.00 1.15 -26.49
N GLY A 227 -1.21 0.96 -27.00
CA GLY A 227 -1.61 -0.22 -27.79
C GLY A 227 -1.98 -1.48 -27.00
N LYS A 228 -2.14 -1.40 -25.66
CA LYS A 228 -2.52 -2.56 -24.83
C LYS A 228 -3.92 -2.41 -24.26
N ASP A 229 -4.74 -3.43 -24.47
CA ASP A 229 -6.08 -3.49 -23.89
C ASP A 229 -6.04 -3.79 -22.38
N ILE A 230 -7.09 -3.42 -21.66
CA ILE A 230 -7.26 -3.69 -20.23
C ILE A 230 -7.16 -5.19 -19.91
N GLN A 231 -7.65 -6.03 -20.83
CA GLN A 231 -7.57 -7.49 -20.72
C GLN A 231 -6.13 -7.99 -20.70
N PHE A 232 -5.20 -7.32 -21.39
CA PHE A 232 -3.79 -7.67 -21.37
C PHE A 232 -3.21 -7.56 -19.96
N TYR A 233 -3.47 -6.44 -19.26
CA TYR A 233 -2.99 -6.23 -17.90
C TYR A 233 -3.62 -7.23 -16.92
N GLN A 234 -4.92 -7.49 -17.06
CA GLN A 234 -5.63 -8.44 -16.23
C GLN A 234 -5.07 -9.85 -16.39
N ASN A 235 -4.97 -10.36 -17.61
CA ASN A 235 -4.47 -11.70 -17.90
C ASN A 235 -3.01 -11.88 -17.45
N ARG A 236 -2.16 -10.87 -17.72
CA ARG A 236 -0.75 -10.94 -17.33
C ARG A 236 -0.56 -10.90 -15.82
N SER A 237 -1.37 -10.11 -15.10
CA SER A 237 -1.35 -10.09 -13.64
C SER A 237 -1.77 -11.43 -13.04
N LEU A 238 -2.85 -12.04 -13.57
CA LEU A 238 -3.36 -13.33 -13.10
C LEU A 238 -2.34 -14.44 -13.32
N LEU A 239 -1.74 -14.52 -14.52
CA LEU A 239 -0.70 -15.51 -14.81
C LEU A 239 0.50 -15.38 -13.87
N LEU A 240 0.96 -14.16 -13.58
CA LEU A 240 2.06 -13.94 -12.66
C LEU A 240 1.71 -14.29 -11.22
N VAL A 241 0.48 -14.01 -10.77
CA VAL A 241 -0.01 -14.46 -9.45
C VAL A 241 -0.03 -15.98 -9.39
N LEU A 242 -0.56 -16.64 -10.43
CA LEU A 242 -0.60 -18.10 -10.50
C LEU A 242 0.81 -18.70 -10.40
N TYR A 243 1.77 -18.20 -11.17
CA TYR A 243 3.16 -18.64 -11.08
C TYR A 243 3.76 -18.38 -9.71
N ALA A 244 3.47 -17.23 -9.10
CA ALA A 244 3.94 -16.90 -7.76
C ALA A 244 3.41 -17.90 -6.73
N VAL A 245 2.11 -18.22 -6.76
CA VAL A 245 1.48 -19.19 -5.87
C VAL A 245 2.05 -20.59 -6.07
N ILE A 246 2.23 -21.04 -7.32
CA ILE A 246 2.83 -22.33 -7.65
C ILE A 246 4.26 -22.42 -7.11
N ALA A 247 5.07 -21.37 -7.27
CA ALA A 247 6.44 -21.36 -6.76
C ALA A 247 6.50 -21.51 -5.24
N VAL A 248 5.71 -20.74 -4.49
CA VAL A 248 5.67 -20.86 -3.02
C VAL A 248 5.16 -22.23 -2.60
N GLY A 249 4.06 -22.69 -3.20
CA GLY A 249 3.46 -23.99 -2.89
C GLY A 249 4.45 -25.13 -3.11
N PHE A 250 5.17 -25.11 -4.24
CA PHE A 250 6.21 -26.10 -4.54
C PHE A 250 7.37 -26.05 -3.54
N GLY A 251 7.86 -24.84 -3.19
CA GLY A 251 8.91 -24.69 -2.20
C GLY A 251 8.53 -25.18 -0.81
N ILE A 252 7.29 -24.89 -0.37
CA ILE A 252 6.72 -25.40 0.88
C ILE A 252 6.61 -26.92 0.84
N MET A 253 6.12 -27.50 -0.26
CA MET A 253 5.98 -28.96 -0.41
C MET A 253 7.34 -29.67 -0.32
N VAL A 254 8.36 -29.18 -1.03
CA VAL A 254 9.72 -29.74 -0.99
C VAL A 254 10.27 -29.71 0.44
N ASN A 255 10.12 -28.58 1.14
CA ASN A 255 10.60 -28.47 2.52
C ASN A 255 9.80 -29.34 3.49
N MET A 256 8.48 -29.50 3.29
CA MET A 256 7.68 -30.43 4.09
C MET A 256 8.19 -31.86 3.93
N ILE A 257 8.50 -32.31 2.71
CA ILE A 257 9.05 -33.65 2.46
C ILE A 257 10.40 -33.83 3.16
N ILE A 258 11.29 -32.83 3.09
CA ILE A 258 12.60 -32.87 3.75
C ILE A 258 12.44 -32.95 5.28
N VAL A 259 11.63 -32.06 5.86
CA VAL A 259 11.38 -32.04 7.32
C VAL A 259 10.76 -33.34 7.78
N PHE A 260 9.76 -33.84 7.04
CA PHE A 260 9.11 -35.12 7.34
C PHE A 260 10.13 -36.27 7.32
N PHE A 261 11.00 -36.35 6.31
CA PHE A 261 12.03 -37.38 6.22
C PHE A 261 13.05 -37.29 7.36
N VAL A 262 13.50 -36.08 7.71
CA VAL A 262 14.42 -35.87 8.84
C VAL A 262 13.77 -36.31 10.15
N LEU A 263 12.52 -35.92 10.40
CA LEU A 263 11.79 -36.34 11.61
C LEU A 263 11.60 -37.85 11.64
N GLN A 264 11.22 -38.46 10.51
CA GLN A 264 11.05 -39.91 10.42
C GLN A 264 12.34 -40.67 10.82
N ASN A 265 13.52 -40.21 10.36
CA ASN A 265 14.79 -40.84 10.71
C ASN A 265 15.27 -40.58 12.15
N LEU A 266 14.78 -39.51 12.80
CA LEU A 266 15.10 -39.22 14.20
C LEU A 266 14.25 -40.03 15.20
N PHE A 267 13.06 -40.46 14.79
CA PHE A 267 12.10 -41.18 15.63
C PHE A 267 11.99 -42.68 15.32
N LEU A 268 12.69 -43.18 14.29
CA LEU A 268 12.87 -44.61 13.98
C LEU A 268 14.23 -45.10 14.49
#